data_AF-A0A5G2QZ60-F1
#
_entry.id   AF-A0A5G2QZ60-F1
#
_cell.length_a   1.000
_cell.length_b   1.000
_cell.length_c   1.000
_cell.angle_alpha   90.00
_cell.angle_beta   90.00
_cell.angle_gamma   90.00
#
_symmetry.space_group_name_H-M   'P 1'
#
loop_
_entity.id
_entity.type
_entity.pdbx_description
1 polymer ?
#
loop_
_entity_poly.entity_id
_entity_poly.type
_entity_poly.pdbx_seq_one_letter_code
_entity_poly.pdbx_strand_id
1 'polypeptide(L)'
;MSPKKAKKRADGANSNVFSMFEQTQIQEFKELRTAECVFPALGRVNVKNEEIDEMIKEAPGPINFTVFLTMFGEKLKGADPEETILNAFKVFDPEGKGVLRADYVKEMLTTQAERFSKEEIEQMFAAFPPDVTGNLDYKNLVHIITHGEEKD
;
A
#
# COMPACT_ATOMS: atom_id res chain seq x y z
N MET A 1 -30.91 21.25 -33.57
CA MET A 1 -30.72 21.00 -32.12
C MET A 1 -30.01 19.65 -32.00
N SER A 2 -28.78 19.64 -31.51
CA SER A 2 -27.98 18.42 -31.33
C SER A 2 -27.52 18.36 -29.88
N PRO A 3 -27.65 17.22 -29.18
CA PRO A 3 -27.37 17.15 -27.77
C PRO A 3 -25.85 17.17 -27.52
N LYS A 4 -25.41 18.03 -26.60
CA LYS A 4 -24.01 18.12 -26.14
C LYS A 4 -23.63 16.81 -25.43
N LYS A 5 -22.71 16.04 -26.01
CA LYS A 5 -22.05 14.92 -25.32
C LYS A 5 -21.25 15.50 -24.15
N ALA A 6 -21.67 15.19 -22.92
CA ALA A 6 -20.89 15.43 -21.73
C ALA A 6 -19.56 14.67 -21.84
N LYS A 7 -18.45 15.40 -21.75
CA LYS A 7 -17.11 14.82 -21.67
C LYS A 7 -17.00 14.13 -20.31
N LYS A 8 -17.20 12.81 -20.28
CA LYS A 8 -16.91 11.97 -19.11
C LYS A 8 -15.43 12.17 -18.80
N ARG A 9 -15.14 12.90 -17.72
CA ARG A 9 -13.78 13.00 -17.19
C ARG A 9 -13.39 11.58 -16.81
N ALA A 10 -12.31 11.09 -17.40
CA ALA A 10 -11.66 9.90 -16.92
C ALA A 10 -11.25 10.19 -15.48
N ASP A 11 -11.86 9.48 -14.54
CA ASP A 11 -11.32 9.30 -13.20
C ASP A 11 -10.02 8.51 -13.38
N GLY A 12 -8.97 9.24 -13.77
CA GLY A 12 -7.63 8.75 -13.65
C GLY A 12 -7.33 8.76 -12.17
N ALA A 13 -7.16 7.57 -11.60
CA ALA A 13 -6.61 7.32 -10.28
C ALA A 13 -5.15 7.82 -10.20
N ASN A 14 -4.96 9.12 -10.39
CA ASN A 14 -3.77 9.82 -9.96
C ASN A 14 -4.08 10.24 -8.54
N SER A 15 -3.59 9.43 -7.59
CA SER A 15 -3.57 9.67 -6.16
C SER A 15 -2.91 11.01 -5.85
N ASN A 16 -3.67 12.09 -6.03
CA ASN A 16 -3.24 13.40 -5.58
C ASN A 16 -3.47 13.39 -4.07
N VAL A 17 -2.54 12.82 -3.32
CA VAL A 17 -2.58 12.77 -1.85
C VAL A 17 -2.90 14.15 -1.22
N PHE A 18 -2.58 15.23 -1.94
CA PHE A 18 -2.99 16.60 -1.65
C PHE A 18 -4.51 16.85 -1.58
N SER A 19 -5.36 16.03 -2.20
CA SER A 19 -6.82 16.16 -2.11
C SER A 19 -7.38 15.68 -0.76
N MET A 20 -6.57 15.00 0.06
CA MET A 20 -6.95 14.58 1.41
C MET A 20 -6.76 15.68 2.46
N PHE A 21 -6.12 16.80 2.10
CA PHE A 21 -5.79 17.90 3.01
C PHE A 21 -6.52 19.18 2.61
N GLU A 22 -6.89 20.00 3.60
CA GLU A 22 -7.40 21.36 3.33
C GLU A 22 -6.29 22.26 2.77
N GLN A 23 -6.66 23.29 1.98
CA GLN A 23 -5.66 24.19 1.41
C GLN A 23 -4.80 24.91 2.47
N THR A 24 -5.39 25.22 3.62
CA THR A 24 -4.72 25.80 4.80
C THR A 24 -3.69 24.84 5.37
N GLN A 25 -4.07 23.58 5.60
CA GLN A 25 -3.14 22.53 6.03
C GLN A 25 -2.00 22.33 5.04
N ILE A 26 -2.28 22.26 3.74
CA ILE A 26 -1.23 22.13 2.70
C ILE A 26 -0.25 23.30 2.78
N GLN A 27 -0.72 24.49 3.10
CA GLN A 27 0.11 25.68 3.22
C GLN A 27 1.02 25.60 4.46
N GLU A 28 0.48 25.20 5.62
CA GLU A 28 1.27 24.95 6.83
C GLU A 28 2.32 23.85 6.62
N PHE A 29 1.93 22.74 5.99
CA PHE A 29 2.84 21.64 5.69
C PHE A 29 3.95 22.04 4.71
N LYS A 30 3.68 22.93 3.74
CA LYS A 30 4.71 23.46 2.83
C LYS A 30 5.78 24.30 3.52
N GLU A 31 5.51 24.84 4.70
CA GLU A 31 6.49 25.58 5.49
C GLU A 31 7.46 24.65 6.23
N LEU A 32 7.17 23.35 6.32
CA LEU A 32 8.04 22.35 6.93
C LEU A 32 9.26 22.09 6.03
N ARG A 33 10.43 22.47 6.53
CA ARG A 33 11.70 22.43 5.79
C ARG A 33 12.50 21.15 5.98
N THR A 34 12.20 20.36 7.00
CA THR A 34 12.94 19.14 7.35
C THR A 34 11.99 17.98 7.61
N ALA A 35 12.47 16.75 7.36
CA ALA A 35 11.74 15.52 7.65
C ALA A 35 11.34 15.42 9.14
N GLU A 36 12.20 15.91 10.04
CA GLU A 36 11.96 15.96 11.48
C GLU A 36 10.68 16.73 11.86
N CYS A 37 10.29 17.74 11.07
CA CYS A 37 9.08 18.50 11.31
C CYS A 37 7.84 17.89 10.63
N VAL A 38 8.02 17.03 9.62
CA VAL A 38 6.90 16.43 8.86
C VAL A 38 6.17 15.37 9.68
N PHE A 39 6.86 14.47 10.38
CA PHE A 39 6.19 13.40 11.14
C PHE A 39 5.34 13.91 12.30
N PRO A 40 5.81 14.84 13.15
CA PRO A 40 4.98 15.41 14.21
C PRO A 40 3.75 16.12 13.66
N ALA A 41 3.89 16.82 12.53
CA ALA A 41 2.77 17.49 11.87
C ALA A 41 1.73 16.50 11.30
N LEU A 42 2.12 15.26 11.02
CA LEU A 42 1.23 14.15 10.63
C LEU A 42 0.74 13.32 11.84
N GLY A 43 0.99 13.77 13.07
CA GLY A 43 0.56 13.09 14.29
C GLY A 43 1.50 11.98 14.79
N ARG A 44 2.63 11.76 14.14
CA ARG A 44 3.68 10.81 14.56
C ARG A 44 4.78 11.54 15.33
N VAL A 45 4.60 11.67 16.65
CA VAL A 45 5.51 12.39 17.55
C VAL A 45 6.71 11.58 18.05
N ASN A 46 6.73 10.26 17.86
CA ASN A 46 7.77 9.35 18.39
C ASN A 46 8.51 8.56 17.30
N VAL A 47 8.89 9.20 16.20
CA VAL A 47 9.73 8.57 15.17
C VAL A 47 11.17 8.59 15.65
N LYS A 48 11.87 7.45 15.59
CA LYS A 48 13.28 7.39 16.01
C LYS A 48 14.15 8.13 15.00
N ASN A 49 15.22 8.80 15.46
CA ASN A 49 16.16 9.47 14.56
C ASN A 49 16.75 8.52 13.51
N GLU A 50 16.95 7.25 13.86
CA GLU A 50 17.40 6.20 12.94
C GLU A 50 16.45 6.01 11.74
N GLU A 51 15.13 5.99 11.99
CA GLU A 51 14.10 5.87 10.95
C GLU A 51 14.06 7.13 10.07
N ILE A 52 14.25 8.32 10.67
CA ILE A 52 14.32 9.59 9.93
C ILE A 52 15.57 9.61 9.02
N ASP A 53 16.71 9.13 9.53
CA ASP A 53 17.96 9.06 8.77
C ASP A 53 17.89 8.07 7.60
N GLU A 54 17.24 6.92 7.79
CA GLU A 54 16.96 5.98 6.71
C GLU A 54 16.09 6.62 5.62
N MET A 55 15.05 7.37 6.01
CA MET A 55 14.20 8.08 5.06
C MET A 55 14.94 9.19 4.31
N ILE A 56 15.80 9.95 4.99
CA ILE A 56 16.65 10.97 4.36
C ILE A 56 17.62 10.34 3.34
N LYS A 57 18.14 9.14 3.62
CA LYS A 57 19.01 8.41 2.68
C LYS A 57 18.29 7.92 1.43
N GLU A 58 17.01 7.59 1.52
CA GLU A 58 16.20 7.21 0.35
C GLU A 58 15.87 8.40 -0.56
N ALA A 59 15.96 9.64 -0.05
CA ALA A 59 15.65 10.82 -0.82
C ALA A 59 16.82 11.31 -1.71
N PRO A 60 16.55 11.75 -2.96
CA PRO A 60 17.58 12.29 -3.85
C PRO A 60 18.03 13.70 -3.45
N GLY A 61 17.51 14.25 -2.35
CA GLY A 61 17.80 15.59 -1.85
C GLY A 61 17.06 15.93 -0.56
N PRO A 62 17.13 17.19 -0.09
CA PRO A 62 16.50 17.62 1.15
C PRO A 62 15.00 17.33 1.17
N ILE A 63 14.55 16.58 2.18
CA ILE A 63 13.13 16.22 2.34
C ILE A 63 12.37 17.42 2.91
N ASN A 64 11.61 18.08 2.06
CA ASN A 64 10.48 18.94 2.45
C ASN A 64 9.16 18.17 2.27
N PHE A 65 8.05 18.73 2.74
CA PHE A 65 6.74 18.08 2.66
C PHE A 65 6.32 17.66 1.24
N THR A 66 6.69 18.43 0.21
CA THR A 66 6.34 18.09 -1.17
C THR A 66 7.13 16.88 -1.66
N VAL A 67 8.42 16.80 -1.33
CA VAL A 67 9.27 15.65 -1.63
C VAL A 67 8.78 14.42 -0.87
N PHE A 68 8.42 14.57 0.40
CA PHE A 68 7.86 13.50 1.23
C PHE A 68 6.58 12.91 0.62
N LEU A 69 5.62 13.74 0.22
CA LEU A 69 4.40 13.26 -0.43
C LEU A 69 4.65 12.66 -1.81
N THR A 70 5.63 13.17 -2.56
CA THR A 70 6.01 12.59 -3.85
C THR A 70 6.62 11.20 -3.66
N MET A 71 7.51 11.04 -2.68
CA MET A 71 8.08 9.74 -2.29
C MET A 71 7.01 8.73 -1.88
N PHE A 72 6.07 9.16 -1.02
CA PHE A 72 4.94 8.33 -0.61
C PHE A 72 4.06 7.95 -1.81
N GLY A 73 3.76 8.93 -2.67
CA GLY A 73 3.00 8.70 -3.90
C GLY A 73 3.70 7.74 -4.86
N GLU A 74 5.03 7.77 -4.93
CA GLU A 74 5.82 6.84 -5.74
C GLU A 74 5.89 5.44 -5.15
N LYS A 75 6.04 5.28 -3.83
CA LYS A 75 5.96 3.95 -3.19
C LYS A 75 4.56 3.32 -3.30
N LEU A 76 3.51 4.13 -3.36
CA LEU A 76 2.14 3.67 -3.59
C LEU A 76 1.80 3.47 -5.08
N LYS A 77 2.62 3.99 -6.00
CA LYS A 77 2.46 3.74 -7.44
C LYS A 77 2.94 2.32 -7.76
N GLY A 78 2.02 1.48 -8.23
CA GLY A 78 2.31 0.12 -8.65
C GLY A 78 1.62 -0.95 -7.82
N ALA A 79 0.95 -0.57 -6.72
CA ALA A 79 0.04 -1.48 -6.03
C ALA A 79 -1.28 -1.58 -6.81
N ASP A 80 -1.69 -2.80 -7.12
CA ASP A 80 -3.02 -3.05 -7.69
C ASP A 80 -4.11 -2.70 -6.67
N PRO A 81 -5.28 -2.20 -7.12
CA PRO A 81 -6.42 -2.01 -6.24
C PRO A 81 -6.79 -3.29 -5.50
N GLU A 82 -7.27 -3.17 -4.26
CA GLU A 82 -7.69 -4.31 -3.41
C GLU A 82 -8.63 -5.26 -4.16
N GLU A 83 -9.62 -4.72 -4.87
CA GLU A 83 -10.57 -5.48 -5.67
C GLU A 83 -9.89 -6.34 -6.74
N THR A 84 -8.87 -5.80 -7.41
CA THR A 84 -8.10 -6.51 -8.44
C THR A 84 -7.36 -7.70 -7.84
N ILE A 85 -6.70 -7.50 -6.70
CA ILE A 85 -5.94 -8.55 -6.01
C ILE A 85 -6.90 -9.61 -5.46
N LEU A 86 -8.02 -9.21 -4.84
CA LEU A 86 -9.07 -10.12 -4.37
C LEU A 86 -9.63 -10.97 -5.51
N ASN A 87 -9.90 -10.37 -6.66
CA ASN A 87 -10.43 -11.08 -7.82
C ASN A 87 -9.42 -12.08 -8.40
N ALA A 88 -8.12 -11.81 -8.32
CA ALA A 88 -7.09 -12.78 -8.70
C ALA A 88 -7.13 -14.03 -7.81
N PHE A 89 -7.26 -13.87 -6.49
CA PHE A 89 -7.40 -15.02 -5.58
C PHE A 89 -8.72 -15.78 -5.76
N LYS A 90 -9.83 -15.10 -6.07
CA LYS A 90 -11.13 -15.75 -6.33
C LYS A 90 -11.09 -16.74 -7.49
N VAL A 91 -10.20 -16.59 -8.46
CA VAL A 91 -10.03 -17.56 -9.56
C VAL A 91 -9.67 -18.95 -9.02
N PHE A 92 -9.01 -19.01 -7.86
CA PHE A 92 -8.56 -20.23 -7.21
C PHE A 92 -9.54 -20.74 -6.12
N ASP A 93 -10.56 -19.95 -5.78
CA ASP A 93 -11.62 -20.29 -4.83
C ASP A 93 -12.99 -20.25 -5.52
N PRO A 94 -13.30 -21.24 -6.38
CA PRO A 94 -14.57 -21.26 -7.12
C PRO A 94 -15.80 -21.40 -6.20
N GLU A 95 -15.60 -21.87 -4.97
CA GLU A 95 -16.65 -22.02 -3.96
C GLU A 95 -16.87 -20.73 -3.14
N GLY A 96 -16.00 -19.73 -3.29
CA GLY A 96 -16.12 -18.43 -2.64
C GLY A 96 -16.00 -18.47 -1.11
N LYS A 97 -15.29 -19.47 -0.58
CA LYS A 97 -15.04 -19.65 0.86
C LYS A 97 -14.29 -18.49 1.49
N GLY A 98 -13.49 -17.75 0.73
CA GLY A 98 -12.62 -16.69 1.23
C GLY A 98 -11.32 -17.19 1.85
N VAL A 99 -11.03 -18.49 1.74
CA VAL A 99 -9.82 -19.11 2.27
C VAL A 99 -9.25 -20.09 1.24
N LEU A 100 -7.92 -20.23 1.22
CA LEU A 100 -7.21 -21.17 0.36
C LEU A 100 -6.24 -22.01 1.18
N ARG A 101 -5.93 -23.24 0.76
CA ARG A 101 -4.92 -24.04 1.46
C ARG A 101 -3.55 -23.38 1.34
N ALA A 102 -2.84 -23.19 2.45
CA ALA A 102 -1.55 -22.49 2.46
C ALA A 102 -0.50 -23.19 1.56
N ASP A 103 -0.47 -24.52 1.58
CA ASP A 103 0.41 -25.32 0.71
C ASP A 103 0.14 -25.06 -0.78
N TYR A 104 -1.13 -24.89 -1.17
CA TYR A 104 -1.52 -24.62 -2.54
C TYR A 104 -1.10 -23.21 -2.98
N VAL A 105 -1.26 -22.21 -2.10
CA VAL A 105 -0.78 -20.84 -2.34
C VAL A 105 0.75 -20.81 -2.46
N LYS A 106 1.45 -21.54 -1.59
CA LYS A 106 2.91 -21.69 -1.64
C LYS A 106 3.38 -22.28 -2.97
N GLU A 107 2.75 -23.37 -3.42
CA GLU A 107 3.09 -24.01 -4.68
C GLU A 107 2.84 -23.06 -5.86
N MET A 108 1.70 -22.35 -5.87
CA MET A 108 1.36 -21.39 -6.91
C MET A 108 2.40 -20.27 -7.02
N LEU A 109 2.76 -19.63 -5.90
CA LEU A 109 3.70 -18.51 -5.86
C LEU A 109 5.16 -18.90 -6.17
N THR A 110 5.51 -20.18 -6.01
CA THR A 110 6.87 -20.68 -6.31
C THR A 110 6.99 -21.33 -7.69
N THR A 111 5.87 -21.66 -8.34
CA THR A 111 5.89 -22.36 -9.64
C THR A 111 5.45 -21.50 -10.81
N GLN A 112 4.50 -20.59 -10.61
CA GLN A 112 3.89 -19.77 -11.65
C GLN A 112 4.47 -18.35 -11.69
N ALA A 113 4.43 -17.73 -12.88
CA ALA A 113 4.82 -16.34 -13.12
C ALA A 113 6.22 -15.97 -12.58
N GLU A 114 6.34 -14.81 -11.95
CA GLU A 114 7.52 -14.40 -11.19
C GLU A 114 7.55 -15.18 -9.88
N ARG A 115 8.55 -16.05 -9.76
CA ARG A 115 8.63 -17.02 -8.69
C ARG A 115 9.22 -16.37 -7.46
N PHE A 116 8.48 -16.43 -6.37
CA PHE A 116 9.00 -16.12 -5.06
C PHE A 116 10.07 -17.13 -4.67
N SER A 117 11.13 -16.64 -4.04
CA SER A 117 12.11 -17.45 -3.34
C SER A 117 11.48 -18.10 -2.11
N LYS A 118 12.16 -19.11 -1.55
CA LYS A 118 11.67 -19.79 -0.36
C LYS A 118 11.64 -18.84 0.83
N GLU A 119 12.65 -17.98 0.90
CA GLU A 119 12.84 -16.98 1.94
C GLU A 119 11.69 -15.96 1.92
N GLU A 120 11.26 -15.49 0.75
CA GLU A 120 10.13 -14.55 0.63
C GLU A 120 8.80 -15.20 1.04
N ILE A 121 8.57 -16.47 0.69
CA ILE A 121 7.37 -17.20 1.12
C ILE A 121 7.36 -17.43 2.63
N GLU A 122 8.51 -17.77 3.20
CA GLU A 122 8.64 -17.92 4.66
C GLU A 122 8.40 -16.60 5.37
N GLN A 123 8.90 -15.48 4.85
CA GLN A 123 8.61 -14.15 5.37
C GLN A 123 7.12 -13.80 5.26
N MET A 124 6.48 -14.12 4.13
CA MET A 124 5.05 -13.90 3.93
C MET A 124 4.21 -14.67 4.98
N PHE A 125 4.48 -15.96 5.20
CA PHE A 125 3.73 -16.74 6.20
C PHE A 125 4.14 -16.46 7.64
N ALA A 126 5.34 -15.91 7.88
CA ALA A 126 5.72 -15.44 9.21
C ALA A 126 4.93 -14.17 9.59
N ALA A 127 4.72 -13.26 8.63
CA ALA A 127 3.90 -12.07 8.82
C ALA A 127 2.41 -12.41 8.87
N PHE A 128 1.96 -13.36 8.03
CA PHE A 128 0.56 -13.75 7.93
C PHE A 128 0.40 -15.28 8.01
N PRO A 129 0.39 -15.84 9.22
CA PRO A 129 0.35 -17.28 9.41
C PRO A 129 -1.01 -17.87 8.99
N PRO A 130 -1.03 -19.07 8.40
CA PRO A 130 -2.27 -19.79 8.16
C PRO A 130 -2.94 -20.19 9.48
N ASP A 131 -4.25 -20.45 9.42
CA ASP A 131 -5.02 -20.89 10.55
C ASP A 131 -4.62 -22.29 11.04
N VAL A 132 -5.22 -22.72 12.16
CA VAL A 132 -4.97 -24.03 12.77
C VAL A 132 -5.31 -25.23 11.87
N THR A 133 -6.07 -25.00 10.80
CA THR A 133 -6.45 -26.02 9.81
C THR A 133 -5.57 -25.98 8.55
N GLY A 134 -4.58 -25.07 8.50
CA GLY A 134 -3.68 -24.89 7.37
C GLY A 134 -4.27 -24.06 6.23
N ASN A 135 -5.31 -23.27 6.48
CA ASN A 135 -5.91 -22.38 5.50
C ASN A 135 -5.41 -20.94 5.67
N LEU A 136 -5.22 -20.27 4.55
CA LEU A 136 -4.85 -18.87 4.43
C LEU A 136 -6.12 -18.05 4.14
N ASP A 137 -6.44 -17.10 5.02
CA ASP A 137 -7.46 -16.10 4.74
C ASP A 137 -6.89 -15.04 3.79
N TYR A 138 -7.12 -15.26 2.50
CA TYR A 138 -6.61 -14.35 1.48
C TYR A 138 -7.35 -13.00 1.48
N LYS A 139 -8.59 -12.92 2.03
CA LYS A 139 -9.31 -11.64 2.09
C LYS A 139 -8.63 -10.72 3.08
N ASN A 140 -8.32 -11.25 4.26
CA ASN A 140 -7.62 -10.49 5.28
C ASN A 140 -6.17 -10.17 4.85
N LEU A 141 -5.48 -11.11 4.20
CA LEU A 141 -4.16 -10.84 3.62
C LEU A 141 -4.19 -9.65 2.65
N VAL A 142 -5.15 -9.64 1.71
CA VAL A 142 -5.26 -8.56 0.71
C VAL A 142 -5.63 -7.24 1.36
N HIS A 143 -6.46 -7.26 2.38
CA HIS A 143 -6.77 -6.07 3.17
C HIS A 143 -5.53 -5.48 3.83
N ILE A 144 -4.72 -6.31 4.50
CA ILE A 144 -3.48 -5.88 5.17
C ILE A 144 -2.45 -5.35 4.17
N ILE A 145 -2.30 -5.98 2.99
CA ILE A 145 -1.34 -5.51 1.97
C ILE A 145 -1.75 -4.15 1.40
N THR A 146 -3.05 -3.84 1.35
CA THR A 146 -3.57 -2.60 0.74
C THR A 146 -3.78 -1.46 1.73
N HIS A 147 -4.09 -1.76 2.99
CA HIS A 147 -4.41 -0.78 4.03
C HIS A 147 -3.37 -0.72 5.17
N GLY A 148 -2.48 -1.71 5.25
CA GLY A 148 -1.53 -1.88 6.36
C GLY A 148 -2.14 -2.67 7.53
N GLU A 149 -1.32 -3.02 8.52
CA GLU A 149 -1.81 -3.56 9.80
C GLU A 149 -2.42 -2.42 10.63
N GLU A 150 -3.72 -2.50 10.94
CA GLU A 150 -4.30 -1.72 12.04
C GLU A 150 -3.74 -2.27 13.36
N LYS A 151 -2.70 -1.61 13.88
CA LYS A 151 -2.30 -1.80 15.27
C LYS A 151 -3.27 -1.02 16.14
N ASP A 152 -4.19 -1.73 16.79
CA ASP A 152 -4.84 -1.26 18.01
C ASP A 152 -3.80 -0.84 19.07
#